data_AF-A0A8T2PTB7-F1
#
_entry.id   AF-A0A8T2PTB7-F1
#
_cell.length_a   1.000
_cell.length_b   1.000
_cell.length_c   1.000
_cell.angle_alpha   90.00
_cell.angle_beta   90.00
_cell.angle_gamma   90.00
#
_symmetry.space_group_name_H-M   'P 1'
#
loop_
_entity.id
_entity.type
_entity.pdbx_description
1 polymer ?
#
loop_
_entity_poly.entity_id
_entity_poly.type
_entity_poly.pdbx_seq_one_letter_code
_entity_poly.pdbx_strand_id
1 'polypeptide(L)'
;MDPLWMIAFLVSVLLWSSKTFVFYFKTCLYFVLMMCLAVIVIPVCILKNRGRNVENMRVIRFLVRHVKFILGLRYEVKGLENLQVDGPYVIVSNHQSSLDVLVGLACWLGGTVFINRKRTDDAKSAMAEAARTMLKDQVPIVPVVFSSYSSFYLPKEKLFKCGTVKLTILPAIGTKGMTSDGVSELSQKCYELMHSVFTEISKPANHKVHSD
;
A
#
# COMPACT_ATOMS: atom_id res chain seq x y z
N MET A 1 34.06 6.33 28.90
CA MET A 1 33.19 5.72 27.87
C MET A 1 32.91 6.78 26.83
N ASP A 2 33.15 6.49 25.55
CA ASP A 2 32.81 7.39 24.45
C ASP A 2 31.30 7.73 24.49
N PRO A 3 30.90 9.01 24.40
CA PRO A 3 29.50 9.42 24.33
C PRO A 3 28.68 8.64 23.28
N LEU A 4 29.29 8.24 22.17
CA LEU A 4 28.62 7.48 21.11
C LEU A 4 28.19 6.08 21.56
N TRP A 5 29.06 5.36 22.27
CA TRP A 5 28.75 4.03 22.78
C TRP A 5 27.66 4.07 23.86
N MET A 6 27.66 5.12 24.68
CA MET A 6 26.61 5.34 25.69
C MET A 6 25.25 5.59 25.03
N ILE A 7 25.20 6.39 23.96
CA ILE A 7 23.98 6.64 23.19
C ILE A 7 23.50 5.36 22.51
N ALA A 8 24.39 4.60 21.86
CA ALA A 8 24.03 3.36 21.18
C ALA A 8 23.47 2.31 22.16
N PHE A 9 24.08 2.18 23.34
CA PHE A 9 23.58 1.33 24.41
C PHE A 9 22.20 1.77 24.90
N LEU A 10 22.04 3.07 25.20
CA LEU A 10 20.76 3.63 25.64
C LEU A 10 19.64 3.40 24.61
N VAL A 11 19.90 3.66 23.33
CA VAL A 11 18.94 3.41 22.25
C VAL A 11 18.59 1.92 22.19
N SER A 12 19.56 1.02 22.33
CA SER A 12 19.32 -0.42 22.32
C SER A 12 18.41 -0.86 23.49
N VAL A 13 18.65 -0.34 24.69
CA VAL A 13 17.81 -0.58 25.87
C VAL A 13 16.40 -0.03 25.67
N LEU A 14 16.25 1.17 25.11
CA LEU A 14 14.94 1.78 24.83
C LEU A 14 14.16 1.03 23.73
N LEU A 15 14.86 0.53 22.70
CA LEU A 15 14.27 -0.32 21.66
C LEU A 15 13.77 -1.66 22.23
N TRP A 16 14.44 -2.19 23.24
CA TRP A 16 14.01 -3.42 23.91
C TRP A 16 12.85 -3.19 24.89
N SER A 17 12.89 -2.12 25.67
CA SER A 17 12.01 -1.93 26.83
C SER A 17 10.71 -1.17 26.54
N SER A 18 10.69 -0.30 25.53
CA SER A 18 9.59 0.66 25.35
C SER A 18 8.97 0.56 23.96
N LYS A 19 7.75 -0.01 23.89
CA LYS A 19 6.96 -0.03 22.65
C LYS A 19 6.69 1.37 22.08
N THR A 20 6.54 2.36 22.95
CA THR A 20 6.35 3.76 22.56
C THR A 20 7.60 4.32 21.89
N PHE A 21 8.78 4.06 22.45
CA PHE A 21 10.04 4.48 21.85
C PHE A 21 10.22 3.80 20.49
N VAL A 22 10.00 2.49 20.41
CA VAL A 22 10.06 1.74 19.14
C VAL A 22 9.13 2.35 18.09
N PHE A 23 7.90 2.71 18.46
CA PHE A 23 6.95 3.35 17.55
C PHE A 23 7.48 4.66 16.98
N TYR A 24 7.91 5.59 17.82
CA TYR A 24 8.42 6.88 17.35
C TYR A 24 9.74 6.73 16.59
N PHE A 25 10.63 5.86 17.06
CA PHE A 25 11.90 5.56 16.39
C PHE A 25 11.67 5.03 14.98
N LYS A 26 10.85 3.98 14.81
CA LYS A 26 10.52 3.41 13.50
C LYS A 26 9.77 4.40 12.60
N THR A 27 8.87 5.20 13.16
CA THR A 27 8.14 6.23 12.41
C THR A 27 9.08 7.33 11.91
N CYS A 28 9.96 7.82 12.77
CA CYS A 28 10.99 8.80 12.40
C CYS A 28 11.93 8.24 11.34
N LEU A 29 12.44 7.03 11.57
CA LEU A 29 13.30 6.31 10.62
C LEU A 29 12.62 6.14 9.25
N TYR A 30 11.34 5.79 9.22
CA TYR A 30 10.55 5.70 7.99
C TYR A 30 10.52 7.03 7.24
N PHE A 31 10.15 8.13 7.90
CA PHE A 31 10.04 9.44 7.25
C PHE A 31 11.41 9.95 6.75
N VAL A 32 12.46 9.84 7.57
CA VAL A 32 13.82 10.23 7.18
C VAL A 32 14.28 9.43 5.97
N LEU A 33 14.09 8.11 5.98
CA LEU A 33 14.48 7.26 4.85
C LEU A 33 13.71 7.61 3.58
N MET A 34 12.41 7.85 3.66
CA MET A 34 11.61 8.27 2.50
C MET A 34 12.03 9.65 1.96
N MET A 35 12.40 10.58 2.84
CA MET A 35 12.94 11.89 2.43
C MET A 35 14.30 11.77 1.75
N CYS A 36 15.24 11.00 2.31
CA CYS A 36 16.53 10.75 1.69
C CYS A 36 16.38 10.07 0.32
N LEU A 37 15.51 9.05 0.23
CA LEU A 37 15.21 8.40 -1.05
C LEU A 37 14.60 9.38 -2.06
N ALA A 38 13.68 10.26 -1.64
CA ALA A 38 13.10 11.27 -2.52
C ALA A 38 14.16 12.25 -3.05
N VAL A 39 15.07 12.73 -2.20
CA VAL A 39 16.18 13.62 -2.58
C VAL A 39 17.09 12.98 -3.62
N ILE A 40 17.25 11.66 -3.61
CA ILE A 40 18.05 10.92 -4.60
C ILE A 40 17.23 10.63 -5.87
N VAL A 41 16.00 10.14 -5.71
CA VAL A 41 15.13 9.69 -6.80
C VAL A 41 14.73 10.85 -7.70
N ILE A 42 14.37 12.01 -7.14
CA ILE A 42 13.82 13.13 -7.92
C ILE A 42 14.85 13.62 -8.96
N PRO A 43 16.11 13.95 -8.58
CA PRO A 43 17.14 14.31 -9.56
C PRO A 43 17.39 13.20 -10.60
N VAL A 44 17.48 11.93 -10.18
CA VAL A 44 17.69 10.81 -11.11
C VAL A 44 16.55 10.71 -12.13
N CYS A 45 15.30 10.86 -11.70
CA CYS A 45 14.12 10.83 -12.56
C CYS A 45 14.09 11.98 -13.57
N ILE A 46 14.51 13.18 -13.15
CA ILE A 46 14.58 14.38 -13.98
C ILE A 46 15.72 14.26 -15.00
N LEU A 47 16.91 13.90 -14.54
CA LEU A 47 18.11 13.80 -15.39
C LEU A 47 17.99 12.69 -16.43
N LYS A 48 17.42 11.53 -16.06
CA LYS A 48 17.32 10.40 -16.98
C LYS A 48 16.27 10.62 -18.08
N ASN A 49 15.06 11.06 -17.71
CA ASN A 49 13.89 10.99 -18.60
C ASN A 49 12.96 12.22 -18.53
N ARG A 50 13.41 13.36 -17.98
CA ARG A 50 12.59 14.58 -17.74
C ARG A 50 11.36 14.36 -16.82
N GLY A 51 11.31 13.24 -16.10
CA GLY A 51 10.22 12.87 -15.18
C GLY A 51 9.07 12.06 -15.82
N ARG A 52 8.22 11.48 -14.96
CA ARG A 52 6.95 10.80 -15.32
C ARG A 52 7.05 9.65 -16.36
N ASN A 53 8.17 8.95 -16.42
CA ASN A 53 8.35 7.75 -17.25
C ASN A 53 8.22 6.46 -16.42
N VAL A 54 7.66 5.39 -16.99
CA VAL A 54 7.56 4.05 -16.41
C VAL A 54 8.92 3.49 -16.00
N GLU A 55 9.99 3.80 -16.73
CA GLU A 55 11.34 3.38 -16.34
C GLU A 55 11.79 3.92 -14.99
N ASN A 56 11.35 5.14 -14.63
CA ASN A 56 11.65 5.73 -13.34
C ASN A 56 11.01 4.92 -12.21
N MET A 57 9.88 4.25 -12.47
CA MET A 57 9.23 3.38 -11.49
C MET A 57 10.07 2.16 -11.17
N ARG A 58 10.82 1.61 -12.14
CA ARG A 58 11.74 0.50 -11.88
C ARG A 58 12.84 0.90 -10.89
N VAL A 59 13.36 2.13 -11.02
CA VAL A 59 14.36 2.70 -10.10
C VAL A 59 13.75 2.93 -8.72
N ILE A 60 12.57 3.57 -8.64
CA ILE A 60 11.88 3.83 -7.38
C ILE A 60 11.56 2.53 -6.64
N ARG A 61 10.97 1.55 -7.33
CA ARG A 61 10.68 0.22 -6.79
C ARG A 61 11.93 -0.46 -6.27
N PHE A 62 13.03 -0.40 -7.03
CA PHE A 62 14.30 -1.00 -6.64
C PHE A 62 14.85 -0.39 -5.35
N LEU A 63 14.72 0.93 -5.16
CA LEU A 63 15.21 1.61 -3.96
C LEU A 63 14.29 1.35 -2.75
N VAL A 64 12.98 1.52 -2.92
CA VAL A 64 11.99 1.42 -1.84
C VAL A 64 11.79 -0.01 -1.32
N ARG A 65 12.07 -1.05 -2.12
CA ARG A 65 11.89 -2.46 -1.70
C ARG A 65 12.68 -2.85 -0.44
N HIS A 66 13.73 -2.11 -0.09
CA HIS A 66 14.56 -2.40 1.08
C HIS A 66 13.99 -1.82 2.37
N VAL A 67 13.18 -0.76 2.27
CA VAL A 67 12.59 -0.05 3.43
C VAL A 67 11.80 -1.01 4.31
N LYS A 68 11.10 -1.97 3.71
CA LYS A 68 10.32 -2.97 4.45
C LYS A 68 11.15 -3.78 5.45
N PHE A 69 12.38 -4.14 5.10
CA PHE A 69 13.23 -4.95 5.96
C PHE A 69 13.70 -4.16 7.17
N ILE A 70 14.03 -2.88 6.97
CA ILE A 70 14.41 -1.95 8.04
C ILE A 70 13.26 -1.76 9.05
N LEU A 71 12.02 -1.74 8.58
CA LEU A 71 10.84 -1.60 9.45
C LEU A 71 10.39 -2.93 10.09
N GLY A 72 10.95 -4.06 9.67
CA GLY A 72 10.57 -5.40 10.12
C GLY A 72 9.27 -5.91 9.49
N LEU A 73 8.95 -5.47 8.27
CA LEU A 73 7.73 -5.84 7.55
C LEU A 73 8.00 -6.96 6.55
N ARG A 74 7.15 -7.98 6.60
CA ARG A 74 7.06 -9.05 5.61
C ARG A 74 5.83 -8.85 4.73
N TYR A 75 5.89 -9.37 3.51
CA TYR A 75 4.84 -9.21 2.52
C TYR A 75 4.44 -10.58 2.00
N GLU A 76 3.15 -10.86 2.06
CA GLU A 76 2.54 -12.06 1.48
C GLU A 76 1.59 -11.59 0.38
N VAL A 77 1.83 -12.01 -0.85
CA VAL A 77 1.03 -11.60 -2.02
C VAL A 77 0.34 -12.81 -2.61
N LYS A 78 -0.97 -12.72 -2.79
CA LYS A 78 -1.81 -13.73 -3.47
C LYS A 78 -2.46 -13.13 -4.71
N GLY A 79 -2.65 -13.93 -5.76
CA GLY A 79 -3.32 -13.50 -6.98
C GLY A 79 -2.48 -12.65 -7.93
N LEU A 80 -1.14 -12.77 -7.89
CA LEU A 80 -0.24 -11.95 -8.72
C LEU A 80 -0.49 -12.16 -10.23
N GLU A 81 -0.91 -13.36 -10.59
CA GLU A 81 -1.37 -13.77 -11.91
C GLU A 81 -2.54 -12.92 -12.44
N ASN A 82 -3.39 -12.36 -11.57
CA ASN A 82 -4.52 -11.52 -11.96
C ASN A 82 -4.09 -10.14 -12.51
N LEU A 83 -2.80 -9.81 -12.45
CA LEU A 83 -2.24 -8.62 -13.11
C LEU A 83 -1.91 -8.84 -14.58
N GLN A 84 -1.97 -10.08 -15.09
CA GLN A 84 -1.75 -10.41 -16.50
C GLN A 84 -3.04 -10.16 -17.30
N VAL A 85 -3.48 -8.91 -17.33
CA VAL A 85 -4.65 -8.47 -18.10
C VAL A 85 -4.18 -7.94 -19.44
N ASP A 86 -4.82 -8.40 -20.52
CA ASP A 86 -4.55 -7.88 -21.86
C ASP A 86 -5.05 -6.44 -21.99
N GLY A 87 -4.13 -5.51 -22.24
CA GLY A 87 -4.44 -4.10 -22.45
C GLY A 87 -4.42 -3.25 -21.17
N PRO A 88 -4.88 -1.99 -21.24
CA PRO A 88 -4.94 -1.11 -20.09
C PRO A 88 -5.99 -1.61 -19.07
N TYR A 89 -5.70 -1.44 -17.79
CA TYR A 89 -6.61 -1.75 -16.68
C TYR A 89 -6.42 -0.76 -15.53
N VAL A 90 -7.41 -0.65 -14.65
CA VAL A 90 -7.35 0.23 -13.47
C VAL A 90 -7.24 -0.60 -12.20
N ILE A 91 -6.26 -0.27 -11.36
CA ILE A 91 -6.13 -0.87 -10.03
C ILE A 91 -6.93 -0.06 -9.01
N VAL A 92 -7.78 -0.73 -8.23
CA VAL A 92 -8.50 -0.13 -7.10
C VAL A 92 -8.07 -0.82 -5.83
N SER A 93 -7.62 -0.06 -4.82
CA SER A 93 -7.17 -0.62 -3.56
C SER A 93 -7.74 0.08 -2.33
N ASN A 94 -7.89 -0.65 -1.23
CA ASN A 94 -8.20 -0.03 0.06
C ASN A 94 -6.96 0.71 0.60
N HIS A 95 -7.13 1.96 1.05
CA HIS A 95 -6.08 2.78 1.65
C HIS A 95 -6.28 2.81 3.17
N GLN A 96 -5.36 2.22 3.92
CA GLN A 96 -5.40 2.06 5.38
C GLN A 96 -4.38 2.91 6.14
N SER A 97 -3.18 3.14 5.60
CA SER A 97 -2.15 3.96 6.27
C SER A 97 -1.06 4.48 5.34
N SER A 98 -0.17 5.31 5.86
CA SER A 98 1.03 5.74 5.14
C SER A 98 1.98 4.59 4.76
N LEU A 99 1.89 3.42 5.40
CA LEU A 99 2.64 2.22 5.01
C LEU A 99 2.18 1.67 3.64
N ASP A 100 0.97 2.04 3.20
CA ASP A 100 0.47 1.65 1.87
C ASP A 100 1.36 2.20 0.77
N VAL A 101 2.06 3.31 0.99
CA VAL A 101 2.99 3.88 0.01
C VAL A 101 4.08 2.87 -0.38
N LEU A 102 4.57 2.07 0.57
CA LEU A 102 5.59 1.05 0.29
C LEU A 102 5.10 -0.05 -0.66
N VAL A 103 3.79 -0.29 -0.69
CA VAL A 103 3.17 -1.34 -1.51
C VAL A 103 2.53 -0.77 -2.77
N GLY A 104 1.86 0.37 -2.63
CA GLY A 104 1.32 1.18 -3.71
C GLY A 104 2.39 1.51 -4.73
N LEU A 105 3.61 1.89 -4.30
CA LEU A 105 4.77 2.09 -5.18
C LEU A 105 5.21 0.83 -5.93
N ALA A 106 4.94 -0.37 -5.41
CA ALA A 106 5.22 -1.64 -6.09
C ALA A 106 4.11 -2.05 -7.08
N CYS A 107 2.87 -1.64 -6.83
CA CYS A 107 1.71 -1.83 -7.71
C CYS A 107 1.55 -0.71 -8.77
N TRP A 108 2.35 0.37 -8.68
CA TRP A 108 2.15 1.57 -9.50
C TRP A 108 2.74 1.43 -10.91
N LEU A 109 1.90 1.03 -11.86
CA LEU A 109 2.17 1.17 -13.30
C LEU A 109 0.99 1.73 -14.12
N GLY A 110 -0.17 1.97 -13.51
CA GLY A 110 -1.29 2.70 -14.12
C GLY A 110 -1.61 3.92 -13.25
N GLY A 111 -1.68 5.12 -13.85
CA GLY A 111 -1.82 6.40 -13.14
C GLY A 111 -2.75 6.34 -11.91
N THR A 112 -2.30 6.87 -10.78
CA THR A 112 -3.14 6.94 -9.57
C THR A 112 -3.96 8.21 -9.56
N VAL A 113 -5.26 8.06 -9.34
CA VAL A 113 -6.10 9.15 -8.85
C VAL A 113 -6.05 9.12 -7.32
N PHE A 114 -5.43 10.12 -6.70
CA PHE A 114 -5.48 10.27 -5.24
C PHE A 114 -6.84 10.83 -4.85
N ILE A 115 -7.64 10.01 -4.18
CA ILE A 115 -8.98 10.40 -3.73
C ILE A 115 -8.90 10.73 -2.24
N ASN A 116 -9.04 12.01 -1.91
CA ASN A 116 -8.98 12.48 -0.52
C ASN A 116 -10.28 12.15 0.21
N ARG A 117 -10.24 11.15 1.11
CA ARG A 117 -11.41 10.71 1.90
C ARG A 117 -11.95 11.75 2.89
N LYS A 118 -11.18 12.81 3.25
CA LYS A 118 -11.66 13.84 4.19
C LYS A 118 -12.80 14.69 3.62
N ARG A 119 -12.89 14.84 2.29
CA ARG A 119 -14.01 15.50 1.61
C ARG A 119 -14.78 14.43 0.83
N THR A 120 -15.83 13.90 1.45
CA THR A 120 -16.58 12.76 0.91
C THR A 120 -17.24 13.04 -0.43
N ASP A 121 -17.67 14.27 -0.69
CA ASP A 121 -18.37 14.63 -1.93
C ASP A 121 -17.40 14.77 -3.11
N ASP A 122 -16.27 15.44 -2.91
CA ASP A 122 -15.17 15.49 -3.89
C ASP A 122 -14.67 14.07 -4.21
N ALA A 123 -14.58 13.21 -3.19
CA ALA A 123 -14.17 11.84 -3.35
C ALA A 123 -15.16 11.02 -4.20
N LYS A 124 -16.45 11.15 -3.93
CA LYS A 124 -17.52 10.51 -4.71
C LYS A 124 -17.53 11.01 -6.15
N SER A 125 -17.37 12.30 -6.38
CA SER A 125 -17.32 12.90 -7.72
C SER A 125 -16.12 12.39 -8.52
N ALA A 126 -14.92 12.40 -7.93
CA ALA A 126 -13.72 11.88 -8.57
C ALA A 126 -13.81 10.38 -8.89
N MET A 127 -14.37 9.58 -7.99
CA MET A 127 -14.63 8.15 -8.25
C MET A 127 -15.63 7.95 -9.38
N ALA A 128 -16.74 8.72 -9.38
CA ALA A 128 -17.75 8.64 -10.42
C ALA A 128 -17.18 9.02 -11.79
N GLU A 129 -16.36 10.07 -11.86
CA GLU A 129 -15.74 10.49 -13.11
C GLU A 129 -14.73 9.47 -13.62
N ALA A 130 -13.86 8.96 -12.76
CA ALA A 130 -12.93 7.90 -13.12
C ALA A 130 -13.69 6.65 -13.60
N ALA A 131 -14.77 6.27 -12.93
CA ALA A 131 -15.59 5.13 -13.32
C ALA A 131 -16.28 5.36 -14.68
N ARG A 132 -16.78 6.57 -14.98
CA ARG A 132 -17.33 6.90 -16.29
C ARG A 132 -16.28 6.76 -17.40
N THR A 133 -15.05 7.24 -17.17
CA THR A 133 -13.96 7.05 -18.13
C THR A 133 -13.65 5.57 -18.35
N MET A 134 -13.57 4.78 -17.26
CA MET A 134 -13.35 3.33 -17.34
C MET A 134 -14.45 2.61 -18.13
N LEU A 135 -15.71 2.99 -17.93
CA LEU A 135 -16.83 2.44 -18.69
C LEU A 135 -16.78 2.87 -20.15
N LYS A 136 -16.52 4.15 -20.44
CA LYS A 136 -16.43 4.66 -21.81
C LYS A 136 -15.36 3.92 -22.61
N ASP A 137 -14.19 3.71 -21.99
CA ASP A 137 -13.05 3.09 -22.64
C ASP A 137 -13.04 1.54 -22.49
N GLN A 138 -14.07 0.98 -21.83
CA GLN A 138 -14.25 -0.46 -21.58
C GLN A 138 -13.03 -1.09 -20.91
N VAL A 139 -12.44 -0.35 -19.97
CA VAL A 139 -11.23 -0.72 -19.23
C VAL A 139 -11.61 -1.54 -18.00
N PRO A 140 -11.04 -2.75 -17.81
CA PRO A 140 -11.33 -3.58 -16.65
C PRO A 140 -10.72 -3.02 -15.36
N ILE A 141 -11.33 -3.38 -14.22
CA ILE A 141 -10.88 -2.98 -12.88
C ILE A 141 -10.24 -4.18 -12.19
N VAL A 142 -9.03 -4.02 -11.64
CA VAL A 142 -8.34 -5.04 -10.84
C VAL A 142 -8.36 -4.61 -9.37
N PRO A 143 -9.20 -5.23 -8.52
CA PRO A 143 -9.23 -4.91 -7.10
C PRO A 143 -8.02 -5.49 -6.35
N VAL A 144 -7.42 -4.70 -5.48
CA VAL A 144 -6.25 -5.07 -4.66
C VAL A 144 -6.57 -4.80 -3.20
N VAL A 145 -6.55 -5.86 -2.39
CA VAL A 145 -6.99 -5.81 -0.99
C VAL A 145 -5.81 -6.00 -0.04
N PHE A 146 -5.61 -5.02 0.82
CA PHE A 146 -4.66 -4.98 1.92
C PHE A 146 -5.30 -5.44 3.23
N SER A 147 -4.65 -6.35 3.96
CA SER A 147 -5.08 -6.74 5.30
C SER A 147 -4.90 -5.62 6.31
N SER A 148 -5.76 -5.59 7.33
CA SER A 148 -5.62 -4.69 8.48
C SER A 148 -4.22 -4.72 9.11
N TYR A 149 -3.66 -3.54 9.34
CA TYR A 149 -2.38 -3.40 10.02
C TYR A 149 -2.48 -3.37 11.54
N SER A 150 -3.69 -3.36 12.11
CA SER A 150 -3.89 -3.16 13.55
C SER A 150 -3.13 -4.15 14.44
N SER A 151 -2.78 -5.33 13.92
CA SER A 151 -2.02 -6.34 14.67
C SER A 151 -0.54 -5.98 14.88
N PHE A 152 0.04 -5.08 14.07
CA PHE A 152 1.46 -4.71 14.16
C PHE A 152 1.73 -3.21 14.03
N TYR A 153 0.81 -2.42 13.49
CA TYR A 153 0.90 -0.97 13.34
C TYR A 153 -0.41 -0.30 13.73
N LEU A 154 -0.41 0.38 14.88
CA LEU A 154 -1.58 1.10 15.39
C LEU A 154 -1.13 2.41 16.06
N PRO A 155 -1.22 3.55 15.34
CA PRO A 155 -0.74 4.84 15.84
C PRO A 155 -1.38 5.31 17.15
N LYS A 156 -2.68 5.06 17.32
CA LYS A 156 -3.43 5.41 18.54
C LYS A 156 -2.85 4.77 19.79
N GLU A 157 -2.33 3.55 19.66
CA GLU A 157 -1.75 2.77 20.76
C GLU A 157 -0.22 2.79 20.78
N LYS A 158 0.41 3.57 19.87
CA LYS A 158 1.86 3.62 19.67
C LYS A 158 2.45 2.22 19.48
N LEU A 159 1.77 1.39 18.70
CA LEU A 159 2.22 0.04 18.35
C LEU A 159 2.88 0.09 16.98
N PHE A 160 4.16 -0.29 16.90
CA PHE A 160 4.85 -0.58 15.64
C PHE A 160 5.86 -1.71 15.82
N LYS A 161 5.40 -2.95 15.63
CA LYS A 161 6.25 -4.16 15.70
C LYS A 161 6.43 -4.79 14.33
N CYS A 162 7.27 -5.82 14.27
CA CYS A 162 7.40 -6.63 13.06
C CYS A 162 6.06 -7.29 12.74
N GLY A 163 5.72 -7.37 11.46
CA GLY A 163 4.42 -7.84 11.02
C GLY A 163 4.42 -8.25 9.56
N THR A 164 3.34 -8.91 9.16
CA THR A 164 3.14 -9.34 7.77
C THR A 164 2.00 -8.53 7.17
N VAL A 165 2.29 -7.81 6.10
CA VAL A 165 1.32 -7.16 5.23
C VAL A 165 0.83 -8.22 4.24
N LYS A 166 -0.44 -8.61 4.32
CA LYS A 166 -1.05 -9.51 3.35
C LYS A 166 -1.74 -8.70 2.26
N LEU A 167 -1.46 -9.06 1.02
CA LEU A 167 -2.03 -8.47 -0.18
C LEU A 167 -2.75 -9.57 -0.98
N THR A 168 -3.98 -9.32 -1.36
CA THR A 168 -4.73 -10.20 -2.27
C THR A 168 -5.18 -9.40 -3.48
N ILE A 169 -4.72 -9.81 -4.67
CA ILE A 169 -5.11 -9.22 -5.95
C ILE A 169 -6.25 -10.08 -6.51
N LEU A 170 -7.41 -9.48 -6.72
CA LEU A 170 -8.60 -10.16 -7.21
C LEU A 170 -8.63 -10.20 -8.75
N PRO A 171 -9.36 -11.16 -9.34
CA PRO A 171 -9.57 -11.19 -10.79
C PRO A 171 -10.15 -9.87 -11.30
N ALA A 172 -9.79 -9.53 -12.53
CA ALA A 172 -10.27 -8.32 -13.18
C ALA A 172 -11.79 -8.35 -13.36
N ILE A 173 -12.45 -7.28 -12.93
CA ILE A 173 -13.88 -7.05 -13.16
C ILE A 173 -14.01 -6.39 -14.53
N GLY A 174 -14.58 -7.13 -15.47
CA GLY A 174 -14.88 -6.62 -16.81
C GLY A 174 -15.95 -5.54 -16.77
N THR A 175 -15.75 -4.49 -17.56
CA THR A 175 -16.70 -3.38 -17.77
C THR A 175 -17.50 -3.53 -19.06
N LYS A 176 -17.35 -4.67 -19.75
CA LYS A 176 -18.00 -4.95 -21.03
C LYS A 176 -19.52 -4.99 -20.92
N GLY A 177 -20.20 -4.13 -21.67
CA GLY A 177 -21.67 -4.07 -21.72
C GLY A 177 -22.34 -3.29 -20.59
N MET A 178 -21.58 -2.61 -19.73
CA MET A 178 -22.13 -1.74 -18.68
C MET A 178 -22.38 -0.32 -19.21
N THR A 179 -23.56 0.24 -18.92
CA THR A 179 -23.94 1.62 -19.25
C THR A 179 -23.52 2.60 -18.15
N SER A 180 -23.54 3.91 -18.42
CA SER A 180 -23.20 4.97 -17.46
C SER A 180 -24.02 4.93 -16.16
N ASP A 181 -25.22 4.35 -16.19
CA ASP A 181 -26.08 4.16 -15.01
C ASP A 181 -25.59 3.00 -14.12
N GLY A 182 -24.80 2.07 -14.69
CA GLY A 182 -24.20 0.93 -14.00
C GLY A 182 -22.95 1.27 -13.17
N VAL A 183 -22.49 2.54 -13.15
CA VAL A 183 -21.34 2.98 -12.33
C VAL A 183 -21.55 2.67 -10.85
N SER A 184 -22.74 2.96 -10.34
CA SER A 184 -23.09 2.75 -8.93
C SER A 184 -23.09 1.26 -8.58
N GLU A 185 -23.61 0.42 -9.47
CA GLU A 185 -23.64 -1.04 -9.29
C GLU A 185 -22.24 -1.64 -9.35
N LEU A 186 -21.41 -1.22 -10.32
CA LEU A 186 -20.02 -1.66 -10.45
C LEU A 186 -19.19 -1.28 -9.21
N SER A 187 -19.37 -0.05 -8.73
CA SER A 187 -18.70 0.44 -7.52
C SER A 187 -19.12 -0.37 -6.29
N GLN A 188 -20.43 -0.62 -6.12
CA GLN A 188 -20.97 -1.40 -5.02
C GLN A 188 -20.45 -2.85 -5.04
N LYS A 189 -20.49 -3.50 -6.21
CA LYS A 189 -19.96 -4.86 -6.40
C LYS A 189 -18.46 -4.93 -6.09
N CYS A 190 -17.68 -3.98 -6.60
CA CYS A 190 -16.24 -3.90 -6.31
C CYS A 190 -16.00 -3.73 -4.79
N TYR A 191 -16.77 -2.85 -4.14
CA TYR A 191 -16.68 -2.63 -2.71
C TYR A 191 -17.00 -3.89 -1.90
N GLU A 192 -18.10 -4.58 -2.20
CA GLU A 192 -18.51 -5.81 -1.50
C GLU A 192 -17.47 -6.93 -1.65
N LEU A 193 -16.93 -7.12 -2.85
CA LEU A 193 -15.86 -8.08 -3.13
C LEU A 193 -14.60 -7.74 -2.33
N MET A 194 -14.17 -6.48 -2.35
CA MET A 194 -12.99 -6.06 -1.59
C MET A 194 -13.20 -6.16 -0.07
N HIS A 195 -14.39 -5.82 0.41
CA HIS A 195 -14.74 -5.83 1.83
C HIS A 195 -14.81 -7.25 2.41
N SER A 196 -15.37 -8.21 1.67
CA SER A 196 -15.43 -9.60 2.08
C SER A 196 -14.02 -10.19 2.24
N VAL A 197 -13.17 -10.01 1.23
CA VAL A 197 -11.76 -10.42 1.25
C VAL A 197 -10.99 -9.69 2.35
N PHE A 198 -11.20 -8.38 2.52
CA PHE A 198 -10.58 -7.60 3.59
C PHE A 198 -10.85 -8.22 4.95
N THR A 199 -12.11 -8.55 5.22
CA THR A 199 -12.55 -9.16 6.47
C THR A 199 -11.90 -10.53 6.67
N GLU A 200 -11.76 -11.33 5.61
CA GLU A 200 -11.10 -12.62 5.65
C GLU A 200 -9.61 -12.50 5.97
N ILE A 201 -8.86 -11.72 5.20
CA ILE A 201 -7.39 -11.64 5.32
C ILE A 201 -6.93 -10.88 6.56
N SER A 202 -7.82 -10.06 7.14
CA SER A 202 -7.57 -9.31 8.38
C SER A 202 -7.81 -10.11 9.65
N LYS A 203 -8.43 -11.30 9.57
CA LYS A 203 -8.55 -12.18 10.74
C LYS A 203 -7.16 -12.60 11.21
N PRO A 204 -6.90 -12.58 12.54
CA PRO A 204 -5.70 -13.21 13.06
C PRO A 204 -5.68 -14.68 12.65
N ALA A 205 -4.54 -15.18 12.18
CA ALA A 205 -4.43 -16.59 11.83
C ALA A 205 -4.76 -17.42 13.09
N ASN A 206 -5.80 -18.25 13.03
CA ASN A 206 -6.00 -19.28 14.04
C ASN A 206 -4.70 -20.09 14.11
N HIS A 207 -3.97 -19.99 15.21
CA HIS A 207 -2.90 -20.92 15.51
C HIS A 207 -3.53 -22.32 15.53
N LYS A 208 -3.41 -23.06 14.43
CA LYS A 208 -3.35 -24.51 14.53
C LYS A 208 -2.09 -24.79 15.33
N VAL A 209 -2.26 -24.98 16.64
CA VAL A 209 -1.28 -25.66 17.47
C VAL A 209 -1.04 -27.00 16.76
N HIS A 210 0.10 -27.15 16.08
CA HIS A 210 0.63 -28.47 15.81
C HIS A 210 1.02 -29.01 17.17
N SER A 211 0.11 -29.79 17.74
CA SER A 211 0.43 -30.78 18.76
C SER A 211 1.15 -31.92 18.05
N ASP A 212 2.48 -31.90 18.10
CA ASP A 212 3.32 -33.10 18.03
C ASP A 212 4.13 -33.15 19.32
#